data_AF-A0A954H8S5-F1
#
_entry.id   AF-A0A954H8S5-F1
#
_cell.length_a   1.000
_cell.length_b   1.000
_cell.length_c   1.000
_cell.angle_alpha   90.00
_cell.angle_beta   90.00
_cell.angle_gamma   90.00
#
_symmetry.space_group_name_H-M   'P 1'
#
loop_
_entity.id
_entity.type
_entity.pdbx_description
1 polymer ?
#
loop_
_entity_poly.entity_id
_entity_poly.type
_entity_poly.pdbx_seq_one_letter_code
_entity_poly.pdbx_strand_id
1 'polypeptide(L)'
;MSTSTSHRTQCPHCQKILKLKSEAMFGRRTNCPQCKEKFEVKPMRVKSPPQRTSGDTMQMGADETDVWTNDFTERKSAPSRRSRTRTSKSSPKEEDYGFGETLPQASPRRRSRSTGTSKQARKNNEADDRDRPRRKPKRKQKQPMLPSFVFEFLGWSIGGGIAGLIGALIWAGVAYATGYEIAYVCIGIGGFVGFGTLMGAAVCNESQGFGSGLTAAIIALGAVFLGRALAFYSLNYYTISESFEQAIQQMGFRNFLYIAFSIIAAFMAGTGLWNTD
;
A
#
# COMPACT_ATOMS: atom_id res chain seq x y z
N MET A 1 7.10 8.18 -9.61
CA MET A 1 5.67 8.62 -9.61
C MET A 1 5.59 10.07 -9.14
N SER A 2 5.23 11.01 -10.01
CA SER A 2 5.06 12.43 -9.66
C SER A 2 3.77 12.60 -8.86
N THR A 3 3.87 12.90 -7.57
CA THR A 3 2.71 13.25 -6.75
C THR A 3 2.13 14.57 -7.27
N SER A 4 1.04 14.51 -8.05
CA SER A 4 0.42 15.71 -8.61
C SER A 4 -0.14 16.56 -7.49
N THR A 5 0.61 17.57 -7.07
CA THR A 5 0.13 18.62 -6.17
C THR A 5 -0.99 19.37 -6.89
N SER A 6 -2.25 19.00 -6.62
CA SER A 6 -3.41 19.69 -7.17
C SER A 6 -3.37 21.16 -6.75
N HIS A 7 -3.22 22.09 -7.69
CA HIS A 7 -3.24 23.51 -7.42
C HIS A 7 -4.60 23.93 -6.84
N ARG A 8 -4.61 24.85 -5.88
CA ARG A 8 -5.83 25.33 -5.21
C ARG A 8 -5.92 26.86 -5.28
N THR A 9 -7.14 27.37 -5.45
CA THR A 9 -7.47 28.80 -5.39
C THR A 9 -8.71 29.01 -4.51
N GLN A 10 -8.87 30.20 -3.95
CA GLN A 10 -10.07 30.58 -3.19
C GLN A 10 -10.90 31.57 -4.02
N CYS A 11 -12.22 31.38 -4.10
CA CYS A 11 -13.11 32.34 -4.75
C CYS A 11 -13.28 33.61 -3.86
N PRO A 12 -13.15 34.83 -4.39
CA PRO A 12 -13.26 36.05 -3.57
C PRO A 12 -14.69 36.33 -3.08
N HIS A 13 -15.71 35.78 -3.74
CA HIS A 13 -17.11 36.06 -3.42
C HIS A 13 -17.67 35.10 -2.37
N CYS A 14 -17.46 33.79 -2.54
CA CYS A 14 -18.01 32.76 -1.64
C CYS A 14 -16.96 32.05 -0.77
N GLN A 15 -15.69 32.44 -0.87
CA GLN A 15 -14.57 31.90 -0.09
C GLN A 15 -14.32 30.38 -0.23
N LYS A 16 -14.99 29.68 -1.16
CA LYS A 16 -14.80 28.24 -1.37
C LYS A 16 -13.45 27.96 -2.04
N ILE A 17 -12.76 26.92 -1.57
CA ILE A 17 -11.50 26.43 -2.12
C ILE A 17 -11.80 25.54 -3.33
N LEU A 18 -11.29 25.92 -4.49
CA LEU A 18 -11.44 25.20 -5.77
C LEU A 18 -10.13 24.52 -6.16
N LYS A 19 -10.22 23.28 -6.63
CA LYS A 19 -9.08 22.52 -7.19
C LYS A 19 -8.97 22.80 -8.68
N LEU A 20 -7.77 23.19 -9.12
CA LEU A 20 -7.47 23.45 -10.53
C LEU A 20 -6.80 22.23 -11.15
N LYS A 21 -7.10 22.00 -12.44
CA LYS A 21 -6.56 20.87 -13.20
C LYS A 21 -5.13 21.10 -13.69
N SER A 22 -4.73 22.36 -13.88
CA SER A 22 -3.40 22.75 -14.34
C SER A 22 -3.00 24.15 -13.85
N GLU A 23 -1.70 24.39 -13.75
CA GLU A 23 -1.09 25.68 -13.39
C GLU A 23 -1.38 26.78 -14.43
N ALA A 24 -1.63 26.40 -15.68
CA ALA A 24 -1.97 27.32 -16.77
C ALA A 24 -3.29 28.09 -16.57
N MET A 25 -4.05 27.78 -15.52
CA MET A 25 -5.29 28.49 -15.18
C MET A 25 -5.04 29.75 -14.32
N PHE A 26 -3.83 29.94 -13.76
CA PHE A 26 -3.49 31.17 -13.06
C PHE A 26 -3.50 32.38 -14.01
N GLY A 27 -4.11 33.48 -13.57
CA GLY A 27 -4.31 34.70 -14.39
C GLY A 27 -5.48 34.63 -15.38
N ARG A 28 -6.16 33.47 -15.52
CA ARG A 28 -7.37 33.37 -16.35
C ARG A 28 -8.62 33.69 -15.53
N ARG A 29 -9.61 34.30 -16.18
CA ARG A 29 -10.95 34.49 -15.60
C ARG A 29 -11.77 33.20 -15.72
N THR A 30 -12.31 32.73 -14.60
CA THR A 30 -13.16 31.54 -14.54
C THR A 30 -14.39 31.81 -13.68
N ASN A 31 -15.44 31.01 -13.87
CA ASN A 31 -16.67 31.13 -13.09
C ASN A 31 -16.61 30.19 -11.88
N CYS A 32 -17.00 30.69 -10.71
CA CYS A 32 -17.13 29.85 -9.53
C CYS A 32 -18.34 28.88 -9.69
N PRO A 33 -18.18 27.56 -9.46
CA PRO A 33 -19.29 26.61 -9.59
C PRO A 33 -20.38 26.75 -8.51
N GLN A 34 -20.19 27.62 -7.52
CA GLN A 34 -21.17 27.84 -6.44
C GLN A 34 -21.91 29.16 -6.59
N CYS A 35 -21.19 30.29 -6.70
CA CYS A 35 -21.80 31.61 -6.83
C CYS A 35 -21.95 32.08 -8.28
N LYS A 36 -21.41 31.35 -9.28
CA LYS A 36 -21.43 31.67 -10.72
C LYS A 36 -20.75 32.97 -11.15
N GLU A 37 -20.22 33.76 -10.21
CA GLU A 37 -19.48 34.98 -10.52
C GLU A 37 -18.11 34.68 -11.15
N LYS A 38 -17.68 35.60 -12.01
CA LYS A 38 -16.40 35.54 -12.71
C LYS A 38 -15.31 36.10 -11.81
N PHE A 39 -14.22 35.38 -11.62
CA PHE A 39 -13.05 35.86 -10.88
C PHE A 39 -11.75 35.42 -11.55
N GLU A 40 -10.69 36.15 -11.28
CA GLU A 40 -9.34 35.83 -11.76
C GLU A 40 -8.63 34.90 -10.78
N VAL A 41 -8.09 33.80 -11.29
CA VAL A 41 -7.43 32.78 -10.47
C VAL A 41 -6.05 33.27 -10.04
N LYS A 42 -5.87 33.55 -8.75
CA LYS A 42 -4.57 33.90 -8.16
C LYS A 42 -3.95 32.67 -7.46
N PRO A 43 -2.62 32.48 -7.51
CA PRO A 43 -1.97 31.40 -6.77
C PRO A 43 -2.12 31.64 -5.27
N MET A 44 -2.73 30.69 -4.57
CA MET A 44 -2.81 30.73 -3.12
C MET A 44 -1.41 30.45 -2.56
N ARG A 45 -0.78 31.44 -1.92
CA ARG A 45 0.44 31.21 -1.16
C ARG A 45 0.08 30.30 0.01
N VAL A 46 0.47 29.03 -0.08
CA VAL A 46 0.41 28.12 1.06
C VAL A 46 1.32 28.72 2.11
N LYS A 47 0.76 29.22 3.21
CA LYS A 47 1.55 29.58 4.39
C LYS A 47 2.31 28.32 4.76
N SER A 48 3.64 28.35 4.63
CA SER A 48 4.50 27.29 5.12
C SER A 48 4.06 27.00 6.56
N PRO A 49 3.77 25.73 6.93
CA PRO A 49 3.45 25.43 8.31
C PRO A 49 4.57 26.02 9.19
N PRO A 50 4.23 26.68 10.31
CA PRO A 50 5.23 27.29 11.18
C PRO A 50 6.27 26.23 11.50
N GLN A 51 7.51 26.51 11.12
CA GLN A 51 8.64 25.62 11.31
C GLN A 51 8.75 25.43 12.83
N ARG A 52 8.36 24.25 13.33
CA ARG A 52 8.55 23.90 14.74
C ARG A 52 10.05 23.96 14.99
N THR A 53 10.48 24.99 15.71
CA THR A 53 11.82 25.10 16.25
C THR A 53 12.08 23.84 17.08
N SER A 54 12.99 23.02 16.60
CA SER A 54 13.52 21.84 17.29
C SER A 54 14.45 22.34 18.38
N GLY A 55 13.87 22.73 19.50
CA GLY A 55 14.60 23.22 20.67
C GLY A 55 13.81 22.87 21.91
N ASP A 56 13.88 21.61 22.31
CA ASP A 56 13.94 21.18 23.72
C ASP A 56 14.07 19.66 23.75
N THR A 57 15.31 19.19 23.62
CA THR A 57 15.70 17.88 24.13
C THR A 57 15.82 18.04 25.64
N MET A 58 14.72 17.88 26.36
CA MET A 58 14.79 17.67 27.80
C MET A 58 15.56 16.37 28.06
N GLN A 59 16.76 16.51 28.62
CA GLN A 59 17.44 15.45 29.35
C GLN A 59 16.49 14.95 30.45
N MET A 60 15.94 13.75 30.32
CA MET A 60 15.41 13.03 31.47
C MET A 60 16.60 12.37 32.16
N GLY A 61 16.84 12.80 33.41
CA GLY A 61 17.79 12.18 34.32
C GLY A 61 17.39 10.73 34.63
N ALA A 62 18.40 9.92 34.93
CA ALA A 62 18.32 8.46 35.01
C ALA A 62 17.91 7.91 36.39
N ASP A 63 17.16 8.66 37.21
CA ASP A 63 16.79 8.23 38.57
C ASP A 63 15.29 8.46 38.82
N GLU A 64 14.44 7.54 38.37
CA GLU A 64 13.16 7.21 39.04
C GLU A 64 12.50 6.02 38.34
N THR A 65 13.00 4.82 38.64
CA THR A 65 12.29 3.57 38.35
C THR A 65 12.09 2.82 39.65
N ASP A 66 11.06 3.21 40.40
CA ASP A 66 10.35 2.34 41.33
C ASP A 66 8.97 2.95 41.59
N VAL A 67 7.96 2.13 41.88
CA VAL A 67 6.57 2.51 42.19
C VAL A 67 5.63 2.69 40.97
N TRP A 68 5.52 1.69 40.08
CA TRP A 68 4.32 1.55 39.24
C TRP A 68 3.93 0.09 38.94
N THR A 69 3.78 -0.72 40.00
CA THR A 69 3.34 -2.13 39.84
C THR A 69 2.02 -2.50 40.51
N ASN A 70 1.32 -1.62 41.23
CA ASN A 70 0.09 -2.02 41.92
C ASN A 70 -1.03 -0.96 41.81
N ASP A 71 -1.69 -0.81 40.65
CA ASP A 71 -3.10 -0.43 40.65
C ASP A 71 -3.77 -0.57 39.25
N PHE A 72 -4.08 -1.79 38.82
CA PHE A 72 -4.90 -1.96 37.62
C PHE A 72 -5.91 -3.12 37.75
N THR A 73 -6.74 -3.01 38.78
CA THR A 73 -8.06 -3.65 38.80
C THR A 73 -9.13 -2.58 38.95
N GLU A 74 -10.14 -2.66 38.09
CA GLU A 74 -11.31 -1.78 38.00
C GLU A 74 -11.13 -0.40 37.34
N ARG A 75 -11.46 -0.34 36.05
CA ARG A 75 -12.38 0.68 35.54
C ARG A 75 -13.17 0.18 34.33
N LYS A 76 -14.48 0.05 34.57
CA LYS A 76 -15.53 -0.14 33.57
C LYS A 76 -15.64 1.10 32.65
N SER A 77 -16.23 0.86 31.48
CA SER A 77 -17.03 1.77 30.62
C SER A 77 -16.35 2.76 29.63
N ALA A 78 -16.39 2.34 28.34
CA ALA A 78 -16.86 3.08 27.14
C ALA A 78 -16.02 4.25 26.57
N PRO A 79 -16.32 4.76 25.34
CA PRO A 79 -15.49 4.54 24.15
C PRO A 79 -14.74 5.81 23.69
N SER A 80 -13.45 5.68 23.38
CA SER A 80 -12.64 6.80 22.89
C SER A 80 -12.27 6.66 21.41
N ARG A 81 -12.81 7.61 20.62
CA ARG A 81 -12.44 7.96 19.24
C ARG A 81 -10.92 8.09 19.09
N ARG A 82 -10.28 7.16 18.36
CA ARG A 82 -8.88 7.31 17.92
C ARG A 82 -8.81 8.19 16.67
N SER A 83 -8.45 9.45 16.88
CA SER A 83 -7.82 10.30 15.87
C SER A 83 -6.45 9.73 15.51
N ARG A 84 -6.28 9.37 14.24
CA ARG A 84 -5.06 8.76 13.70
C ARG A 84 -4.07 9.88 13.39
N THR A 85 -3.18 10.17 14.34
CA THR A 85 -2.03 11.06 14.12
C THR A 85 -1.05 10.39 13.17
N ARG A 86 -0.81 11.02 12.03
CA ARG A 86 0.05 10.55 10.95
C ARG A 86 1.49 10.91 11.29
N THR A 87 2.26 9.95 11.78
CA THR A 87 3.70 10.06 12.03
C THR A 87 4.45 10.23 10.70
N SER A 88 5.07 11.40 10.53
CA SER A 88 5.98 11.70 9.43
C SER A 88 7.31 11.01 9.66
N LYS A 89 7.68 10.12 8.72
CA LYS A 89 8.98 9.45 8.63
C LYS A 89 10.07 10.52 8.39
N SER A 90 10.97 10.66 9.36
CA SER A 90 12.20 11.45 9.27
C SER A 90 13.12 10.87 8.21
N SER A 91 13.78 11.74 7.45
CA SER A 91 14.86 11.37 6.54
C SER A 91 16.05 10.83 7.33
N PRO A 92 16.74 9.77 6.88
CA PRO A 92 18.00 9.37 7.48
C PRO A 92 19.01 10.50 7.30
N LYS A 93 19.66 10.88 8.39
CA LYS A 93 20.89 11.67 8.36
C LYS A 93 21.95 10.81 7.65
N GLU A 94 22.52 11.36 6.60
CA GLU A 94 23.70 10.85 5.93
C GLU A 94 24.87 11.03 6.92
N GLU A 95 25.26 9.92 7.56
CA GLU A 95 26.44 9.88 8.40
C GLU A 95 27.66 9.85 7.50
N ASP A 96 28.41 10.94 7.60
CA ASP A 96 29.72 11.21 7.00
C ASP A 96 30.73 10.19 7.52
N TYR A 97 30.87 9.07 6.79
CA TYR A 97 31.95 8.12 7.01
C TYR A 97 33.24 8.71 6.43
N GLY A 98 34.01 9.33 7.32
CA GLY A 98 35.41 9.66 7.11
C GLY A 98 36.23 8.40 6.85
N PHE A 99 36.43 8.09 5.57
CA PHE A 99 37.44 7.14 5.11
C PHE A 99 38.64 7.95 4.61
N GLY A 100 39.74 7.84 5.35
CA GLY A 100 40.98 8.56 5.11
C GLY A 100 41.63 8.25 3.77
N GLU A 101 42.26 9.31 3.27
CA GLU A 101 43.59 9.35 2.67
C GLU A 101 43.85 8.57 1.35
N THR A 102 44.26 9.36 0.35
CA THR A 102 45.02 9.02 -0.86
C THR A 102 44.27 8.40 -2.04
N LEU A 103 43.57 9.26 -2.81
CA LEU A 103 43.42 9.05 -4.25
C LEU A 103 43.75 10.34 -5.03
N PRO A 104 44.50 10.24 -6.13
CA PRO A 104 45.07 11.39 -6.83
C PRO A 104 44.00 12.26 -7.51
N GLN A 105 44.26 13.58 -7.51
CA GLN A 105 43.47 14.63 -8.16
C GLN A 105 43.06 14.23 -9.60
N ALA A 106 41.77 13.91 -9.78
CA ALA A 106 41.16 13.84 -11.09
C ALA A 106 40.90 15.26 -11.61
N SER A 107 41.49 15.53 -12.77
CA SER A 107 41.46 16.77 -13.55
C SER A 107 40.09 17.46 -13.65
N PRO A 108 40.04 18.80 -13.75
CA PRO A 108 38.79 19.54 -13.94
C PRO A 108 38.14 19.17 -15.27
N ARG A 109 37.02 18.44 -15.22
CA ARG A 109 36.19 18.17 -16.41
C ARG A 109 35.49 19.47 -16.81
N ARG A 110 36.13 20.13 -17.76
CA ARG A 110 35.74 21.31 -18.53
C ARG A 110 34.22 21.43 -18.72
N ARG A 111 33.63 22.47 -18.14
CA ARG A 111 32.33 23.05 -18.55
C ARG A 111 32.38 23.38 -20.03
N SER A 112 31.76 22.58 -20.90
CA SER A 112 31.38 23.04 -22.24
C SER A 112 29.99 23.66 -22.17
N ARG A 113 30.02 24.98 -21.96
CA ARG A 113 28.96 25.94 -22.21
C ARG A 113 28.63 25.90 -23.72
N SER A 114 27.57 25.21 -24.14
CA SER A 114 27.02 25.33 -25.49
C SER A 114 25.77 26.21 -25.47
N THR A 115 25.98 27.49 -25.21
CA THR A 115 25.16 28.57 -25.74
C THR A 115 25.53 28.74 -27.21
N GLY A 116 24.63 28.41 -28.13
CA GLY A 116 24.84 28.74 -29.54
C GLY A 116 24.06 27.86 -30.51
N THR A 117 23.00 28.44 -31.08
CA THR A 117 22.56 28.21 -32.46
C THR A 117 22.27 26.77 -32.90
N SER A 118 21.04 26.30 -32.64
CA SER A 118 20.35 25.41 -33.58
C SER A 118 18.93 25.94 -33.83
N LYS A 119 18.90 27.04 -34.59
CA LYS A 119 17.67 27.68 -35.10
C LYS A 119 17.49 27.44 -36.61
N GLN A 120 18.25 26.51 -37.19
CA GLN A 120 18.37 26.37 -38.66
C GLN A 120 18.37 24.92 -39.17
N ALA A 121 17.86 23.98 -38.38
CA ALA A 121 17.56 22.61 -38.82
C ALA A 121 16.04 22.31 -38.82
N ARG A 122 15.20 23.36 -38.81
CA ARG A 122 13.74 23.26 -38.69
C ARG A 122 12.97 23.68 -39.95
N LYS A 123 13.64 23.80 -41.11
CA LYS A 123 13.01 24.32 -42.34
C LYS A 123 12.89 23.31 -43.51
N ASN A 124 13.39 22.08 -43.37
CA ASN A 124 13.34 21.09 -44.47
C ASN A 124 12.49 19.84 -44.18
N ASN A 125 11.75 19.78 -43.06
CA ASN A 125 10.80 18.70 -42.77
C ASN A 125 9.34 19.20 -42.72
N GLU A 126 9.01 20.23 -43.49
CA GLU A 126 7.64 20.79 -43.61
C GLU A 126 6.84 20.23 -44.80
N ALA A 127 7.44 19.38 -45.64
CA ALA A 127 6.79 18.88 -46.86
C ALA A 127 6.18 17.47 -46.75
N ASP A 128 6.43 16.71 -45.68
CA ASP A 128 5.98 15.31 -45.55
C ASP A 128 5.24 15.02 -44.22
N ASP A 129 4.37 15.94 -43.79
CA ASP A 129 3.44 15.71 -42.67
C ASP A 129 1.98 16.03 -43.06
N ARG A 130 1.68 16.02 -44.37
CA ARG A 130 0.31 16.21 -44.90
C ARG A 130 -0.52 14.93 -45.01
N ASP A 131 0.10 13.76 -44.85
CA ASP A 131 -0.57 12.46 -44.94
C ASP A 131 -0.39 11.59 -43.69
N ARG A 132 -0.17 12.17 -42.50
CA ARG A 132 -0.40 11.40 -41.28
C ARG A 132 -1.90 11.17 -41.12
N PRO A 133 -2.40 9.93 -41.29
CA PRO A 133 -3.82 9.64 -41.14
C PRO A 133 -4.20 10.09 -39.73
N ARG A 134 -5.15 11.05 -39.65
CA ARG A 134 -5.72 11.54 -38.39
C ARG A 134 -6.02 10.33 -37.52
N ARG A 135 -5.18 10.09 -36.50
CA ARG A 135 -5.33 8.97 -35.57
C ARG A 135 -6.71 9.15 -34.92
N LYS A 136 -7.69 8.39 -35.41
CA LYS A 136 -9.07 8.45 -34.94
C LYS A 136 -9.03 8.32 -33.41
N PRO A 137 -9.64 9.24 -32.66
CA PRO A 137 -9.61 9.19 -31.21
C PRO A 137 -10.15 7.82 -30.79
N LYS A 138 -9.32 7.02 -30.10
CA LYS A 138 -9.70 5.69 -29.61
C LYS A 138 -11.01 5.86 -28.83
N ARG A 139 -12.11 5.40 -29.42
CA ARG A 139 -13.45 5.42 -28.84
C ARG A 139 -13.32 4.69 -27.51
N LYS A 140 -13.42 5.43 -26.39
CA LYS A 140 -13.48 4.84 -25.06
C LYS A 140 -14.68 3.91 -25.04
N GLN A 141 -14.40 2.62 -25.10
CA GLN A 141 -15.40 1.56 -25.04
C GLN A 141 -16.15 1.75 -23.74
N LYS A 142 -17.42 2.16 -23.83
CA LYS A 142 -18.29 2.33 -22.66
C LYS A 142 -18.45 0.94 -22.07
N GLN A 143 -17.78 0.67 -20.96
CA GLN A 143 -17.95 -0.59 -20.25
C GLN A 143 -19.39 -0.66 -19.73
N PRO A 144 -20.06 -1.82 -19.88
CA PRO A 144 -21.45 -2.00 -19.45
C PRO A 144 -21.56 -1.80 -17.94
N MET A 145 -22.54 -1.00 -17.51
CA MET A 145 -22.82 -0.64 -16.12
C MET A 145 -23.52 -1.78 -15.35
N LEU A 146 -23.04 -3.02 -15.48
CA LEU A 146 -23.41 -4.06 -14.52
C LEU A 146 -22.66 -3.77 -13.20
N PRO A 147 -23.20 -4.18 -12.04
CA PRO A 147 -22.59 -3.90 -10.74
C PRO A 147 -21.27 -4.68 -10.64
N SER A 148 -20.19 -4.01 -11.03
CA SER A 148 -18.87 -4.59 -11.23
C SER A 148 -18.37 -5.33 -10.00
N PHE A 149 -18.68 -4.79 -8.82
CA PHE A 149 -18.26 -5.31 -7.52
C PHE A 149 -18.44 -6.83 -7.31
N VAL A 150 -19.54 -7.44 -7.78
CA VAL A 150 -19.77 -8.88 -7.56
C VAL A 150 -18.86 -9.75 -8.43
N PHE A 151 -18.67 -9.37 -9.69
CA PHE A 151 -17.78 -10.11 -10.59
C PHE A 151 -16.31 -9.94 -10.21
N GLU A 152 -15.94 -8.74 -9.74
CA GLU A 152 -14.62 -8.43 -9.19
C GLU A 152 -14.30 -9.33 -7.99
N PHE A 153 -15.22 -9.38 -7.02
CA PHE A 153 -15.07 -10.21 -5.82
C PHE A 153 -15.02 -11.70 -6.14
N LEU A 154 -15.81 -12.15 -7.12
CA LEU A 154 -15.89 -13.54 -7.52
C LEU A 154 -14.58 -14.03 -8.15
N GLY A 155 -13.95 -13.22 -9.02
CA GLY A 155 -12.67 -13.56 -9.64
C GLY A 155 -11.55 -13.74 -8.61
N TRP A 156 -11.46 -12.82 -7.63
CA TRP A 156 -10.49 -12.89 -6.54
C TRP A 156 -10.72 -14.10 -5.63
N SER A 157 -11.99 -14.38 -5.33
CA SER A 157 -12.39 -15.48 -4.44
C SER A 157 -12.13 -16.85 -5.05
N ILE A 158 -12.38 -17.02 -6.35
CA ILE A 158 -12.12 -18.30 -7.04
C ILE A 158 -10.61 -18.57 -7.09
N GLY A 159 -9.80 -17.57 -7.50
CA GLY A 159 -8.34 -17.74 -7.58
C GLY A 159 -7.70 -18.03 -6.22
N GLY A 160 -8.06 -17.24 -5.20
CA GLY A 160 -7.56 -17.44 -3.84
C GLY A 160 -8.08 -18.75 -3.21
N GLY A 161 -9.35 -19.10 -3.46
CA GLY A 161 -9.98 -20.29 -2.90
C GLY A 161 -9.37 -21.59 -3.42
N ILE A 162 -9.10 -21.68 -4.72
CA ILE A 162 -8.44 -22.86 -5.32
C ILE A 162 -7.02 -23.01 -4.76
N ALA A 163 -6.25 -21.93 -4.71
CA ALA A 163 -4.90 -21.94 -4.16
C ALA A 163 -4.91 -22.32 -2.65
N GLY A 164 -5.84 -21.78 -1.88
CA GLY A 164 -5.99 -22.08 -0.45
C GLY A 164 -6.35 -23.54 -0.20
N LEU A 165 -7.24 -24.12 -1.00
CA LEU A 165 -7.62 -25.53 -0.90
C LEU A 165 -6.43 -26.45 -1.18
N ILE A 166 -5.67 -26.18 -2.25
CA ILE A 166 -4.46 -26.94 -2.58
C ILE A 166 -3.43 -26.82 -1.46
N GLY A 167 -3.20 -25.62 -0.93
CA GLY A 167 -2.28 -25.39 0.19
C GLY A 167 -2.69 -26.13 1.47
N ALA A 168 -3.98 -26.16 1.78
CA ALA A 168 -4.52 -26.89 2.93
C ALA A 168 -4.33 -28.41 2.79
N LEU A 169 -4.56 -28.96 1.59
CA LEU A 169 -4.35 -30.39 1.31
C LEU A 169 -2.86 -30.78 1.40
N ILE A 170 -1.96 -29.95 0.87
CA ILE A 170 -0.51 -30.16 0.99
C ILE A 170 -0.13 -30.18 2.46
N TRP A 171 -0.64 -29.25 3.27
CA TRP A 171 -0.33 -29.20 4.69
C TRP A 171 -0.84 -30.42 5.45
N ALA A 172 -2.08 -30.85 5.19
CA ALA A 172 -2.63 -32.07 5.77
C ALA A 172 -1.77 -33.30 5.42
N GLY A 173 -1.33 -33.42 4.17
CA GLY A 173 -0.44 -34.50 3.73
C GLY A 173 0.92 -34.48 4.43
N VAL A 174 1.54 -33.30 4.59
CA VAL A 174 2.81 -33.15 5.33
C VAL A 174 2.64 -33.49 6.81
N ALA A 175 1.56 -33.04 7.44
CA ALA A 175 1.28 -33.36 8.84
C ALA A 175 1.06 -34.87 9.04
N TYR A 176 0.33 -35.50 8.12
CA TYR A 176 0.11 -36.95 8.13
C TYR A 176 1.42 -37.73 7.97
N ALA A 177 2.28 -37.34 7.03
CA ALA A 177 3.53 -38.04 6.76
C ALA A 177 4.60 -37.86 7.85
N THR A 178 4.67 -36.67 8.45
CA THR A 178 5.73 -36.35 9.42
C THR A 178 5.32 -36.56 10.87
N GLY A 179 4.01 -36.54 11.16
CA GLY A 179 3.51 -36.51 12.55
C GLY A 179 3.81 -35.20 13.28
N TYR A 180 4.37 -34.19 12.60
CA TYR A 180 4.74 -32.90 13.18
C TYR A 180 3.99 -31.74 12.53
N GLU A 181 3.51 -30.82 13.36
CA GLU A 181 2.91 -29.57 12.91
C GLU A 181 3.98 -28.49 12.65
N ILE A 182 4.38 -28.34 11.38
CA ILE A 182 5.38 -27.34 11.01
C ILE A 182 4.68 -25.98 10.78
N ALA A 183 4.84 -25.05 11.72
CA ALA A 183 4.21 -23.73 11.67
C ALA A 183 4.63 -22.87 10.45
N TYR A 184 5.82 -23.09 9.88
CA TYR A 184 6.30 -22.34 8.72
C TYR A 184 5.47 -22.59 7.45
N VAL A 185 4.73 -23.69 7.37
CA VAL A 185 3.85 -24.01 6.24
C VAL A 185 2.74 -22.95 6.09
N CYS A 186 2.32 -22.31 7.18
CA CYS A 186 1.31 -21.23 7.17
C CYS A 186 1.75 -20.01 6.34
N ILE A 187 3.05 -19.69 6.34
CA ILE A 187 3.60 -18.58 5.53
C ILE A 187 3.52 -18.94 4.05
N GLY A 188 3.87 -20.19 3.70
CA GLY A 188 3.75 -20.72 2.34
C GLY A 188 2.31 -20.68 1.84
N ILE A 189 1.34 -21.12 2.64
CA ILE A 189 -0.09 -21.08 2.29
C ILE A 189 -0.54 -19.62 2.09
N GLY A 190 -0.18 -18.71 2.99
CA GLY A 190 -0.53 -17.28 2.87
C GLY A 190 0.00 -16.65 1.58
N GLY A 191 1.25 -16.92 1.23
CA GLY A 191 1.85 -16.49 -0.04
C GLY A 191 1.16 -17.12 -1.26
N PHE A 192 0.85 -18.41 -1.20
CA PHE A 192 0.21 -19.14 -2.28
C PHE A 192 -1.22 -18.66 -2.55
N VAL A 193 -2.00 -18.38 -1.49
CA VAL A 193 -3.33 -17.76 -1.60
C VAL A 193 -3.23 -16.35 -2.19
N GLY A 194 -2.30 -15.53 -1.69
CA GLY A 194 -2.08 -14.18 -2.22
C GLY A 194 -1.72 -14.19 -3.71
N PHE A 195 -0.87 -15.13 -4.14
CA PHE A 195 -0.53 -15.34 -5.54
C PHE A 195 -1.73 -15.82 -6.38
N GLY A 196 -2.53 -16.77 -5.85
CA GLY A 196 -3.75 -17.23 -6.52
C GLY A 196 -4.78 -16.11 -6.71
N THR A 197 -4.98 -15.27 -5.70
CA THR A 197 -5.83 -14.07 -5.81
C THR A 197 -5.29 -13.07 -6.84
N LEU A 198 -3.96 -12.89 -6.89
CA LEU A 198 -3.31 -12.01 -7.88
C LEU A 198 -3.47 -12.52 -9.31
N MET A 199 -3.32 -13.83 -9.54
CA MET A 199 -3.60 -14.45 -10.84
C MET A 199 -5.09 -14.33 -11.22
N GLY A 200 -6.00 -14.53 -10.27
CA GLY A 200 -7.44 -14.34 -10.48
C GLY A 200 -7.78 -12.91 -10.93
N ALA A 201 -7.18 -11.90 -10.29
CA ALA A 201 -7.32 -10.51 -10.69
C ALA A 201 -6.74 -10.22 -12.09
N ALA A 202 -5.60 -10.84 -12.44
CA ALA A 202 -4.98 -10.69 -13.75
C ALA A 202 -5.86 -11.22 -14.89
N VAL A 203 -6.54 -12.37 -14.69
CA VAL A 203 -7.47 -12.94 -15.68
C VAL A 203 -8.67 -12.02 -15.93
N CYS A 204 -9.14 -11.31 -14.89
CA CYS A 204 -10.25 -10.37 -14.98
C CYS A 204 -9.87 -8.97 -15.50
N ASN A 205 -8.60 -8.72 -15.86
CA ASN A 205 -8.06 -7.40 -16.23
C ASN A 205 -8.36 -6.31 -15.18
N GLU A 206 -8.32 -6.68 -13.91
CA GLU A 206 -8.75 -5.79 -12.84
C GLU A 206 -7.58 -5.11 -12.14
N SER A 207 -7.80 -3.87 -11.67
CA SER A 207 -6.77 -3.15 -10.92
C SER A 207 -6.61 -3.73 -9.53
N GLN A 208 -5.41 -4.22 -9.23
CA GLN A 208 -5.01 -4.61 -7.87
C GLN A 208 -5.24 -3.45 -6.90
N GLY A 209 -5.88 -3.75 -5.78
CA GLY A 209 -6.27 -2.73 -4.81
C GLY A 209 -6.35 -3.26 -3.39
N PHE A 210 -6.86 -2.43 -2.50
CA PHE A 210 -7.06 -2.83 -1.10
C PHE A 210 -8.06 -3.99 -0.96
N GLY A 211 -9.05 -4.07 -1.85
CA GLY A 211 -10.06 -5.14 -1.84
C GLY A 211 -9.49 -6.54 -2.09
N SER A 212 -8.61 -6.68 -3.09
CA SER A 212 -7.95 -7.95 -3.40
C SER A 212 -7.03 -8.42 -2.27
N GLY A 213 -6.32 -7.48 -1.62
CA GLY A 213 -5.50 -7.80 -0.44
C GLY A 213 -6.31 -8.27 0.76
N LEU A 214 -7.44 -7.61 1.04
CA LEU A 214 -8.31 -7.99 2.16
C LEU A 214 -8.99 -9.36 1.92
N THR A 215 -9.46 -9.62 0.71
CA THR A 215 -10.06 -10.91 0.34
C THR A 215 -9.06 -12.05 0.41
N ALA A 216 -7.84 -11.86 -0.11
CA ALA A 216 -6.76 -12.84 0.03
C ALA A 216 -6.46 -13.17 1.51
N ALA A 217 -6.43 -12.18 2.39
CA ALA A 217 -6.19 -12.38 3.82
C ALA A 217 -7.28 -13.21 4.50
N ILE A 218 -8.57 -12.94 4.19
CA ILE A 218 -9.69 -13.71 4.75
C ILE A 218 -9.65 -15.16 4.26
N ILE A 219 -9.38 -15.36 2.97
CA ILE A 219 -9.28 -16.71 2.38
C ILE A 219 -8.08 -17.46 2.97
N ALA A 220 -6.94 -16.79 3.16
CA ALA A 220 -5.75 -17.39 3.76
C ALA A 220 -6.03 -17.86 5.20
N LEU A 221 -6.74 -17.06 6.00
CA LEU A 221 -7.17 -17.46 7.34
C LEU A 221 -8.07 -18.68 7.32
N GLY A 222 -9.07 -18.70 6.43
CA GLY A 222 -9.94 -19.86 6.24
C GLY A 222 -9.16 -21.12 5.84
N ALA A 223 -8.22 -20.99 4.91
CA ALA A 223 -7.38 -22.09 4.44
C ALA A 223 -6.45 -22.63 5.53
N VAL A 224 -5.84 -21.75 6.35
CA VAL A 224 -5.00 -22.14 7.49
C VAL A 224 -5.84 -22.85 8.55
N PHE A 225 -7.02 -22.33 8.88
CA PHE A 225 -7.90 -22.99 9.84
C PHE A 225 -8.35 -24.37 9.34
N LEU A 226 -8.75 -24.47 8.07
CA LEU A 226 -9.13 -25.73 7.44
C LEU A 226 -7.98 -26.74 7.41
N GLY A 227 -6.77 -26.32 7.04
CA GLY A 227 -5.58 -27.19 7.03
C GLY A 227 -5.24 -27.71 8.42
N ARG A 228 -5.35 -26.87 9.46
CA ARG A 228 -5.15 -27.30 10.85
C ARG A 228 -6.23 -28.29 11.30
N ALA A 229 -7.49 -28.04 10.97
CA ALA A 229 -8.58 -28.96 11.28
C ALA A 229 -8.39 -30.32 10.60
N LEU A 230 -7.98 -30.34 9.32
CA LEU A 230 -7.68 -31.57 8.58
C LEU A 230 -6.47 -32.32 9.15
N ALA A 231 -5.38 -31.60 9.48
CA ALA A 231 -4.22 -32.19 10.12
C ALA A 231 -4.60 -32.83 11.47
N PHE A 232 -5.33 -32.08 12.30
CA PHE A 232 -5.82 -32.58 13.58
C PHE A 232 -6.72 -33.81 13.40
N TYR A 233 -7.65 -33.78 12.45
CA TYR A 233 -8.51 -34.93 12.16
C TYR A 233 -7.73 -36.14 11.66
N SER A 234 -6.72 -35.94 10.81
CA SER A 234 -5.87 -37.01 10.29
C SER A 234 -5.00 -37.67 11.36
N LEU A 235 -4.52 -36.89 12.34
CA LEU A 235 -3.72 -37.40 13.45
C LEU A 235 -4.58 -38.00 14.57
N ASN A 236 -5.78 -37.45 14.81
CA ASN A 236 -6.67 -37.89 15.89
C ASN A 236 -7.70 -38.94 15.48
N TYR A 237 -7.66 -39.49 14.27
CA TYR A 237 -8.56 -40.59 13.86
C TYR A 237 -8.48 -41.82 14.80
N TYR A 238 -7.44 -41.93 15.63
CA TYR A 238 -7.27 -42.96 16.66
C TYR A 238 -7.76 -42.59 18.08
N THR A 239 -8.06 -41.31 18.36
CA THR A 239 -8.23 -40.84 19.75
C THR A 239 -9.29 -39.72 19.84
N ILE A 240 -10.52 -39.99 19.43
CA ILE A 240 -11.58 -38.98 19.31
C ILE A 240 -12.47 -38.96 20.55
N SER A 241 -12.36 -37.91 21.39
CA SER A 241 -13.54 -37.20 21.94
C SER A 241 -13.29 -35.92 22.77
N GLU A 242 -12.09 -35.60 23.29
CA GLU A 242 -11.94 -34.48 24.27
C GLU A 242 -11.15 -33.23 23.85
N SER A 243 -10.47 -33.19 22.71
CA SER A 243 -9.33 -32.25 22.53
C SER A 243 -9.59 -30.94 21.76
N PHE A 244 -10.84 -30.61 21.39
CA PHE A 244 -11.11 -29.37 20.64
C PHE A 244 -10.98 -28.09 21.49
N GLU A 245 -11.43 -28.13 22.75
CA GLU A 245 -11.34 -27.00 23.69
C GLU A 245 -9.87 -26.68 24.06
N GLN A 246 -9.04 -27.70 24.25
CA GLN A 246 -7.61 -27.52 24.52
C GLN A 246 -6.83 -26.99 23.30
N ALA A 247 -7.24 -27.34 22.08
CA ALA A 247 -6.60 -26.85 20.86
C ALA A 247 -6.75 -25.33 20.69
N ILE A 248 -7.86 -24.75 21.18
CA ILE A 248 -8.07 -23.29 21.16
C ILE A 248 -7.20 -22.61 22.23
N GLN A 249 -7.10 -23.18 23.44
CA GLN A 249 -6.28 -22.61 24.51
C GLN A 249 -4.78 -22.78 24.29
N GLN A 250 -4.32 -23.83 23.60
CA GLN A 250 -2.91 -24.01 23.22
C GLN A 250 -2.48 -23.21 21.99
N MET A 251 -3.30 -22.31 21.45
CA MET A 251 -2.83 -21.27 20.54
C MET A 251 -1.96 -20.26 21.31
N GLY A 252 -0.79 -20.70 21.75
CA GLY A 252 0.21 -19.85 22.39
C GLY A 252 0.61 -18.71 21.46
N PHE A 253 1.16 -17.64 22.07
CA PHE A 253 1.56 -16.40 21.39
C PHE A 253 2.37 -16.63 20.09
N ARG A 254 3.18 -17.69 20.05
CA ARG A 254 3.98 -18.06 18.87
C ARG A 254 3.10 -18.42 17.66
N ASN A 255 2.02 -19.19 17.85
CA ASN A 255 1.08 -19.54 16.78
C ASN A 255 0.30 -18.31 16.31
N PHE A 256 -0.07 -17.43 17.24
CA PHE A 256 -0.70 -16.15 16.92
C PHE A 256 0.20 -15.28 16.05
N LEU A 257 1.48 -15.16 16.37
CA LEU A 257 2.45 -14.41 15.56
C LEU A 257 2.55 -14.98 14.13
N TYR A 258 2.60 -16.31 13.97
CA TYR A 258 2.66 -16.93 12.64
C TYR A 258 1.40 -16.69 11.82
N ILE A 259 0.22 -16.74 12.45
CA ILE A 259 -1.04 -16.38 11.80
C ILE A 259 -0.99 -14.90 11.38
N ALA A 260 -0.56 -14.00 12.27
CA ALA A 260 -0.43 -12.58 11.95
C ALA A 260 0.55 -12.34 10.79
N PHE A 261 1.71 -12.99 10.78
CA PHE A 261 2.68 -12.93 9.68
C PHE A 261 2.11 -13.48 8.37
N SER A 262 1.35 -14.57 8.41
CA SER A 262 0.67 -15.13 7.23
C SER A 262 -0.36 -14.14 6.67
N ILE A 263 -1.17 -13.50 7.51
CA ILE A 263 -2.11 -12.44 7.09
C ILE A 263 -1.35 -11.30 6.42
N ILE A 264 -0.25 -10.83 7.03
CA ILE A 264 0.56 -9.73 6.51
C ILE A 264 1.19 -10.11 5.17
N ALA A 265 1.73 -11.32 5.04
CA ALA A 265 2.33 -11.83 3.81
C ALA A 265 1.28 -11.94 2.69
N ALA A 266 0.10 -12.51 2.97
CA ALA A 266 -1.00 -12.60 2.02
C ALA A 266 -1.48 -11.20 1.58
N PHE A 267 -1.59 -10.26 2.52
CA PHE A 267 -1.97 -8.88 2.23
C PHE A 267 -0.92 -8.16 1.37
N MET A 268 0.38 -8.31 1.68
CA MET A 268 1.46 -7.70 0.91
C MET A 268 1.55 -8.27 -0.51
N ALA A 269 1.37 -9.59 -0.66
CA ALA A 269 1.31 -10.23 -1.97
C ALA A 269 0.09 -9.75 -2.78
N GLY A 270 -1.10 -9.75 -2.17
CA GLY A 270 -2.35 -9.39 -2.86
C GLY A 270 -2.50 -7.91 -3.21
N THR A 271 -1.72 -7.03 -2.56
CA THR A 271 -1.65 -5.59 -2.89
C THR A 271 -0.61 -5.26 -3.95
N GLY A 272 0.17 -6.25 -4.41
CA GLY A 272 1.25 -6.01 -5.37
C GLY A 272 2.41 -5.17 -4.82
N LEU A 273 2.48 -4.99 -3.49
CA LEU A 273 3.53 -4.20 -2.82
C LEU A 273 4.93 -4.81 -2.94
N TRP A 274 5.04 -6.04 -3.44
CA TRP A 274 6.33 -6.71 -3.70
C TRP A 274 7.04 -6.23 -4.97
N ASN A 275 6.31 -5.62 -5.93
CA ASN A 275 6.91 -5.05 -7.12
C ASN A 275 7.17 -3.55 -6.91
N THR A 276 8.21 -3.23 -6.14
CA THR A 276 8.79 -1.87 -6.13
C THR A 276 10.06 -1.85 -6.96
N ASP A 277 9.90 -1.89 -8.28
CA ASP A 277 10.92 -1.51 -9.27
C ASP A 277 10.51 -0.20 -9.97
#